data_AF-A0A2V7L217-F1
#
_entry.id   AF-A0A2V7L217-F1
#
_cell.length_a   1.000
_cell.length_b   1.000
_cell.length_c   1.000
_cell.angle_alpha   90.00
_cell.angle_beta   90.00
_cell.angle_gamma   90.00
#
_symmetry.space_group_name_H-M   'P 1'
#
loop_
_entity.id
_entity.type
_entity.pdbx_description
1 polymer ?
#
loop_
_entity_poly.entity_id
_entity_poly.type
_entity_poly.pdbx_seq_one_letter_code
_entity_poly.pdbx_strand_id
1 'polypeptide(L)'
;MRDARPGQAARLERYLRRLIERVTRRSLSALLNEYRRQGRRVRRVALVVGSLIDPARIGNDHIRAHALEGQLFRTALEGAARAARLPCTTLVERSLYETASSRLKRSPGTLKRAVTDLGGAVGGPWRADEKAATLAAWLALRV
;
A
#
# COMPACT_ATOMS: atom_id res chain seq x y z
N MET A 1 19.37 22.72 -16.92
CA MET A 1 18.03 22.23 -17.32
C MET A 1 17.08 23.39 -17.11
N ARG A 2 16.81 24.15 -18.19
CA ARG A 2 16.18 25.49 -18.16
C ARG A 2 14.69 25.42 -17.81
N ASP A 3 14.27 26.44 -17.10
CA ASP A 3 12.97 26.66 -16.48
C ASP A 3 11.78 26.39 -17.39
N ALA A 4 11.02 25.33 -17.07
CA ALA A 4 9.65 25.21 -17.56
C ALA A 4 8.85 26.37 -16.97
N ARG A 5 8.06 27.09 -17.80
CA ARG A 5 7.19 28.17 -17.30
C ARG A 5 6.31 27.60 -16.17
N PRO A 6 6.12 28.28 -15.02
CA PRO A 6 5.45 27.73 -13.85
C PRO A 6 4.09 27.07 -14.15
N GLY A 7 3.33 27.61 -15.11
CA GLY A 7 2.05 27.05 -15.56
C GLY A 7 2.15 25.73 -16.35
N GLN A 8 3.26 25.48 -17.05
CA GLN A 8 3.51 24.24 -17.78
C GLN A 8 3.87 23.09 -16.83
N ALA A 9 4.74 23.34 -15.84
CA ALA A 9 5.10 22.36 -14.83
C ALA A 9 3.89 21.90 -14.00
N ALA A 10 3.09 22.85 -13.50
CA ALA A 10 1.88 22.54 -12.73
C ALA A 10 0.83 21.80 -13.57
N ARG A 11 0.70 22.11 -14.87
CA ARG A 11 -0.19 21.39 -15.78
C ARG A 11 0.28 19.95 -16.02
N LEU A 12 1.58 19.75 -16.24
CA LEU A 12 2.17 18.43 -16.42
C LEU A 12 2.00 17.58 -15.16
N GLU A 13 2.28 18.14 -13.99
CA GLU A 13 2.09 17.45 -12.71
C GLU A 13 0.65 16.98 -12.54
N ARG A 14 -0.34 17.87 -12.75
CA ARG A 14 -1.76 17.49 -12.67
C ARG A 14 -2.13 16.39 -13.68
N TYR A 15 -1.58 16.46 -14.88
CA TYR A 15 -1.81 15.43 -15.91
C TYR A 15 -1.23 14.07 -15.47
N LEU A 16 0.02 14.03 -15.00
CA LEU A 16 0.67 12.80 -14.56
C LEU A 16 0.00 12.19 -13.33
N ARG A 17 -0.41 13.02 -12.35
CA ARG A 17 -1.19 12.55 -11.19
C ARG A 17 -2.50 11.86 -11.62
N ARG A 18 -3.27 12.49 -12.52
CA ARG A 18 -4.51 11.89 -13.06
C ARG A 18 -4.25 10.60 -13.84
N LEU A 19 -3.13 10.51 -14.56
CA LEU A 19 -2.74 9.30 -15.28
C LEU A 19 -2.45 8.17 -14.29
N ILE A 20 -1.68 8.43 -13.23
CA ILE A 20 -1.39 7.46 -12.17
C ILE A 20 -2.68 6.99 -11.51
N GLU A 21 -3.55 7.90 -11.08
CA GLU A 21 -4.85 7.54 -10.48
C GLU A 21 -5.69 6.65 -11.40
N ARG A 22 -5.73 6.96 -12.70
CA ARG A 22 -6.46 6.16 -13.70
C ARG A 22 -5.87 4.76 -13.85
N VAL A 23 -4.55 4.65 -13.96
CA VAL A 23 -3.84 3.38 -14.10
C VAL A 23 -4.03 2.55 -12.82
N THR A 24 -3.81 3.13 -11.64
CA THR A 24 -4.02 2.47 -10.34
C THR A 24 -5.45 1.94 -10.21
N ARG A 25 -6.46 2.74 -10.55
CA ARG A 25 -7.87 2.30 -10.52
C ARG A 25 -8.13 1.13 -11.47
N ARG A 26 -7.57 1.18 -12.68
CA ARG A 26 -7.70 0.09 -13.66
C ARG A 26 -7.05 -1.19 -13.14
N SER A 27 -5.82 -1.12 -12.64
CA SER A 27 -5.09 -2.27 -12.12
C SER A 27 -5.77 -2.90 -10.92
N LEU A 28 -6.20 -2.09 -9.94
CA LEU A 28 -6.94 -2.60 -8.79
C LEU A 28 -8.27 -3.22 -9.22
N SER A 29 -9.01 -2.59 -10.13
CA SER A 29 -10.28 -3.14 -10.62
C SER A 29 -10.09 -4.49 -11.33
N ALA A 30 -9.02 -4.63 -12.11
CA ALA A 30 -8.68 -5.89 -12.77
C ALA A 30 -8.42 -7.00 -11.75
N LEU A 31 -7.58 -6.72 -10.73
CA LEU A 31 -7.28 -7.67 -9.66
C LEU A 31 -8.54 -8.06 -8.87
N LEU A 32 -9.40 -7.10 -8.52
CA LEU A 32 -10.65 -7.37 -7.82
C LEU A 32 -11.64 -8.19 -8.67
N ASN A 33 -11.63 -8.02 -9.99
CA ASN A 33 -12.45 -8.80 -10.90
C ASN A 33 -11.91 -10.23 -11.04
N GLU A 34 -10.60 -10.41 -11.05
CA GLU A 34 -9.96 -11.73 -11.05
C GLU A 34 -10.37 -12.54 -9.82
N TYR A 35 -10.24 -11.97 -8.61
CA TYR A 35 -10.70 -12.63 -7.39
C TYR A 35 -12.19 -12.97 -7.44
N ARG A 36 -13.03 -12.05 -7.94
CA ARG A 36 -14.47 -12.32 -8.12
C ARG A 36 -14.75 -13.50 -9.04
N ARG A 37 -14.03 -13.62 -10.17
CA ARG A 37 -14.16 -14.76 -11.10
C ARG A 37 -13.75 -16.08 -10.46
N GLN A 38 -12.82 -16.05 -9.50
CA GLN A 38 -12.43 -17.21 -8.70
C GLN A 38 -13.39 -17.50 -7.54
N GLY A 39 -14.54 -16.83 -7.45
CA GLY A 39 -15.49 -16.96 -6.34
C GLY A 39 -15.01 -16.34 -5.02
N ARG A 40 -13.95 -15.53 -5.05
CA ARG A 40 -13.36 -14.90 -3.85
C ARG A 40 -13.82 -13.46 -3.73
N ARG A 41 -14.49 -13.13 -2.62
CA ARG A 41 -14.90 -11.75 -2.29
C ARG A 41 -13.81 -11.05 -1.49
N VAL A 42 -13.19 -10.03 -2.09
CA VAL A 42 -12.29 -9.12 -1.36
C VAL A 42 -13.14 -8.21 -0.44
N ARG A 43 -12.80 -8.17 0.85
CA ARG A 43 -13.56 -7.40 1.85
C ARG A 43 -12.91 -6.07 2.20
N ARG A 44 -11.57 -6.01 2.21
CA ARG A 44 -10.79 -4.86 2.68
C ARG A 44 -9.45 -4.82 1.95
N VAL A 45 -8.81 -3.65 1.96
CA VAL A 45 -7.45 -3.43 1.46
C VAL A 45 -6.57 -2.96 2.62
N ALA A 46 -5.34 -3.45 2.68
CA ALA A 46 -4.33 -2.95 3.59
C ALA A 46 -3.07 -2.59 2.82
N LEU A 47 -2.51 -1.41 3.07
CA LEU A 47 -1.27 -0.94 2.48
C LEU A 47 -0.18 -0.95 3.56
N VAL A 48 0.98 -1.52 3.25
CA VAL A 48 2.16 -1.45 4.10
C VAL A 48 3.12 -0.43 3.48
N VAL A 49 3.53 0.56 4.27
CA VAL A 49 4.44 1.63 3.84
C VAL A 49 5.64 1.74 4.76
N GLY A 50 6.79 2.14 4.21
CA GLY A 50 8.00 2.33 5.01
C GLY A 50 7.90 3.54 5.96
N SER A 51 7.16 4.58 5.57
CA SER A 51 7.01 5.80 6.37
C SER A 51 5.72 6.57 6.04
N LEU A 52 5.27 7.36 7.01
CA LEU A 52 4.19 8.35 6.87
C LEU A 52 4.68 9.78 7.19
N ILE A 53 5.99 10.00 7.14
CA ILE A 53 6.57 11.32 7.36
C ILE A 53 5.99 12.31 6.35
N ASP A 54 5.67 13.52 6.81
CA ASP A 54 5.28 14.62 5.94
C ASP A 54 6.49 15.04 5.09
N PRO A 55 6.44 14.93 3.75
CA PRO A 55 7.55 15.32 2.89
C PRO A 55 7.97 16.78 3.07
N ALA A 56 7.06 17.67 3.47
CA ALA A 56 7.38 19.09 3.72
C ALA A 56 8.38 19.29 4.88
N ARG A 57 8.52 18.29 5.77
CA ARG A 57 9.46 18.30 6.89
C ARG A 57 10.84 17.77 6.53
N ILE A 58 11.05 17.29 5.31
CA ILE A 58 12.30 16.66 4.88
C ILE A 58 13.18 17.70 4.17
N GLY A 59 14.31 18.07 4.78
CA GLY A 59 15.24 19.03 4.21
C GLY A 59 15.99 18.51 2.97
N ASN A 60 16.38 17.23 2.96
CA ASN A 60 17.11 16.64 1.84
C ASN A 60 16.19 16.38 0.64
N ASP A 61 16.50 17.00 -0.50
CA ASP A 61 15.68 16.97 -1.72
C ASP A 61 15.44 15.55 -2.26
N HIS A 62 16.47 14.69 -2.24
CA HIS A 62 16.37 13.32 -2.73
C HIS A 62 15.44 12.47 -1.84
N ILE A 63 15.61 12.58 -0.52
CA ILE A 63 14.72 11.90 0.44
C ILE A 63 13.30 12.45 0.34
N ARG A 64 13.14 13.76 0.17
CA ARG A 64 11.84 14.41 -0.01
C ARG A 64 11.14 13.94 -1.28
N ALA A 65 11.87 13.78 -2.39
CA ALA A 65 11.33 13.25 -3.64
C ALA A 65 10.80 11.81 -3.47
N HIS A 66 11.55 10.93 -2.79
CA HIS A 66 11.07 9.58 -2.48
C HIS A 66 9.85 9.56 -1.55
N ALA A 67 9.79 10.47 -0.57
CA ALA A 67 8.62 10.59 0.30
C ALA A 67 7.38 11.08 -0.47
N LEU A 68 7.53 12.05 -1.38
CA LEU A 68 6.47 12.50 -2.28
C LEU A 68 5.99 11.39 -3.21
N GLU A 69 6.91 10.58 -3.75
CA GLU A 69 6.59 9.42 -4.58
C GLU A 69 5.79 8.37 -3.79
N GLY A 70 6.25 8.02 -2.59
CA GLY A 70 5.53 7.11 -1.70
C GLY A 70 4.12 7.62 -1.35
N GLN A 71 3.99 8.93 -1.06
CA GLN A 71 2.70 9.56 -0.83
C GLN A 71 1.79 9.52 -2.06
N LEU A 72 2.34 9.76 -3.26
CA LEU A 72 1.60 9.73 -4.53
C LEU A 72 0.98 8.36 -4.77
N PHE A 73 1.77 7.29 -4.72
CA PHE A 73 1.27 5.93 -4.97
C PHE A 73 0.31 5.45 -3.88
N ARG A 74 0.60 5.74 -2.60
CA ARG A 74 -0.32 5.44 -1.50
C ARG A 74 -1.67 6.11 -1.71
N THR A 75 -1.69 7.41 -1.99
CA THR A 75 -2.93 8.17 -2.14
C THR A 75 -3.73 7.69 -3.34
N ALA A 76 -3.06 7.34 -4.45
CA ALA A 76 -3.70 6.76 -5.62
C ALA A 76 -4.35 5.39 -5.30
N LEU A 77 -3.68 4.53 -4.53
CA LEU A 77 -4.21 3.23 -4.11
C LEU A 77 -5.39 3.37 -3.12
N GLU A 78 -5.28 4.26 -2.12
CA GLU A 78 -6.37 4.58 -1.20
C GLU A 78 -7.60 5.13 -1.96
N GLY A 79 -7.37 5.99 -2.95
CA GLY A 79 -8.40 6.50 -3.85
C GLY A 79 -9.07 5.41 -4.67
N ALA A 80 -8.30 4.50 -5.25
CA ALA A 80 -8.82 3.37 -6.00
C ALA A 80 -9.63 2.40 -5.12
N ALA A 81 -9.16 2.11 -3.90
CA ALA A 81 -9.88 1.28 -2.93
C ALA A 81 -11.22 1.93 -2.53
N ARG A 82 -11.23 3.25 -2.28
CA ARG A 82 -12.45 4.03 -2.01
C ARG A 82 -13.44 3.96 -3.18
N ALA A 83 -12.96 4.13 -4.41
CA ALA A 83 -13.80 4.01 -5.61
C ALA A 83 -14.41 2.60 -5.77
N ALA A 84 -13.69 1.57 -5.33
CA ALA A 84 -14.18 0.20 -5.27
C ALA A 84 -15.05 -0.11 -4.03
N ARG A 85 -15.32 0.89 -3.18
CA ARG A 85 -16.07 0.75 -1.90
C ARG A 85 -15.44 -0.25 -0.94
N LEU A 86 -14.11 -0.37 -0.97
CA LEU A 86 -13.35 -1.21 -0.04
C LEU A 86 -12.76 -0.35 1.07
N PRO A 87 -13.01 -0.69 2.35
CA PRO A 87 -12.26 -0.09 3.45
C PRO A 87 -10.76 -0.32 3.25
N CYS A 88 -9.99 0.76 3.33
CA CYS A 88 -8.54 0.75 3.16
C CYS A 88 -7.87 1.21 4.46
N THR A 89 -6.82 0.52 4.87
CA THR A 89 -6.00 0.92 6.03
C THR A 89 -4.54 0.94 5.64
N THR A 90 -3.81 1.96 6.09
CA THR A 90 -2.37 2.09 5.86
C THR A 90 -1.63 1.81 7.17
N LEU A 91 -0.59 0.96 7.09
CA LEU A 91 0.21 0.51 8.22
C LEU A 91 1.68 0.78 7.95
N VAL A 92 2.42 1.24 8.96
CA VAL A 92 3.87 1.44 8.84
C VAL A 92 4.59 0.13 9.15
N GLU A 93 5.44 -0.30 8.22
CA GLU A 93 6.14 -1.60 8.25
C GLU A 93 6.87 -1.84 9.57
N ARG A 94 7.65 -0.85 10.03
CA ARG A 94 8.47 -0.96 11.26
C ARG A 94 7.66 -1.28 12.51
N SER A 95 6.39 -0.85 12.56
CA SER A 95 5.48 -1.05 13.69
C SER A 95 4.44 -2.14 13.45
N LEU A 96 4.47 -2.80 12.29
CA LEU A 96 3.40 -3.69 11.85
C LEU A 96 3.21 -4.88 12.80
N TYR A 97 4.30 -5.56 13.18
CA TYR A 97 4.24 -6.73 14.06
C TYR A 97 3.79 -6.38 15.48
N GLU A 98 4.21 -5.22 15.99
CA GLU A 98 3.77 -4.74 17.30
C GLU A 98 2.28 -4.37 17.28
N THR A 99 1.85 -3.62 16.26
CA THR A 99 0.43 -3.28 16.06
C THR A 99 -0.43 -4.54 15.94
N ALA A 100 0.02 -5.51 15.13
CA ALA A 100 -0.67 -6.77 14.96
C ALA A 100 -0.67 -7.60 16.25
N SER A 101 0.42 -7.59 17.02
CA SER A 101 0.51 -8.29 18.30
C SER A 101 -0.55 -7.80 19.28
N SER A 102 -0.67 -6.48 19.44
CA SER A 102 -1.66 -5.87 20.33
C SER A 102 -3.09 -6.15 19.88
N ARG A 103 -3.37 -6.07 18.57
CA ARG A 103 -4.73 -6.25 18.03
C ARG A 103 -5.16 -7.72 17.91
N LEU A 104 -4.24 -8.63 17.59
CA LEU A 104 -4.52 -10.06 17.46
C LEU A 104 -4.29 -10.83 18.76
N LYS A 105 -3.78 -10.18 19.81
CA LYS A 105 -3.44 -10.78 21.11
C LYS A 105 -2.52 -11.99 20.96
N ARG A 106 -1.49 -11.86 20.12
CA ARG A 106 -0.49 -12.91 19.82
C ARG A 106 0.90 -12.30 19.80
N SER A 107 1.90 -12.99 20.34
CA SER A 107 3.27 -12.47 20.33
C SER A 107 3.80 -12.23 18.90
N PRO A 108 4.72 -11.27 18.70
CA PRO A 108 5.33 -11.02 17.40
C PRO A 108 5.98 -12.26 16.77
N GLY A 109 6.63 -13.10 17.57
CA GLY A 109 7.25 -14.35 17.11
C GLY A 109 6.22 -15.37 16.59
N THR A 110 5.07 -15.50 17.25
CA THR A 110 3.98 -16.36 16.77
C THR A 110 3.38 -15.84 15.47
N LEU A 111 3.22 -14.51 15.34
CA LEU A 111 2.74 -13.91 14.10
C LEU A 111 3.73 -14.11 12.95
N LYS A 112 5.04 -13.93 13.18
CA LYS A 112 6.10 -14.18 12.18
C LYS A 112 6.10 -15.62 11.67
N ARG A 113 5.96 -16.60 12.57
CA ARG A 113 5.84 -18.02 12.19
C ARG A 113 4.58 -18.25 11.36
N ALA A 114 3.42 -17.81 11.85
CA ALA A 114 2.16 -18.00 11.15
C ALA A 114 2.15 -17.42 9.73
N VAL A 115 2.69 -16.21 9.52
CA VAL A 115 2.77 -15.66 8.16
C VAL A 115 3.81 -16.37 7.31
N THR A 116 4.88 -16.91 7.89
CA THR A 116 5.86 -17.74 7.17
C THR A 116 5.21 -19.05 6.69
N ASP A 117 4.47 -19.72 7.57
CA ASP A 117 3.79 -20.98 7.26
C ASP A 117 2.72 -20.80 6.17
N LEU A 118 2.00 -19.67 6.17
CA LEU A 118 1.04 -19.32 5.11
C LEU A 118 1.67 -19.22 3.72
N GLY A 119 2.96 -18.87 3.65
CA GLY A 119 3.71 -18.82 2.39
C GLY A 119 4.12 -20.19 1.86
N GLY A 120 4.11 -21.24 2.68
CA GLY A 120 4.57 -22.58 2.27
C GLY A 120 3.76 -23.20 1.14
N ALA A 121 2.51 -22.78 0.96
CA ALA A 121 1.64 -23.21 -0.14
C ALA A 121 1.87 -22.42 -1.45
N VAL A 122 2.67 -21.36 -1.41
CA VAL A 122 2.99 -20.52 -2.57
C VAL A 122 4.27 -21.05 -3.21
N GLY A 123 4.19 -21.55 -4.45
CA GLY A 123 5.32 -22.17 -5.17
C GLY A 123 6.44 -21.22 -5.62
N GLY A 124 6.70 -20.15 -4.88
CA GLY A 124 7.66 -19.09 -5.20
C GLY A 124 8.34 -18.52 -3.95
N PRO A 125 9.24 -17.54 -4.09
CA PRO A 125 9.88 -16.91 -2.94
C PRO A 125 8.84 -16.29 -2.02
N TRP A 126 9.05 -16.38 -0.70
CA TRP A 126 8.17 -15.79 0.33
C TRP A 126 8.91 -14.70 1.10
N ARG A 127 8.95 -13.53 0.48
CA ARG A 127 9.75 -12.37 0.85
C ARG A 127 9.17 -11.61 2.04
N ALA A 128 9.95 -10.68 2.57
CA ALA A 128 9.58 -9.90 3.75
C ALA A 128 8.36 -9.01 3.50
N ASP A 129 8.27 -8.39 2.33
CA ASP A 129 7.15 -7.59 1.87
C ASP A 129 5.86 -8.42 1.71
N GLU A 130 5.94 -9.64 1.19
CA GLU A 130 4.80 -10.56 1.09
C GLU A 130 4.30 -11.01 2.47
N LYS A 131 5.22 -11.31 3.40
CA LYS A 131 4.89 -11.60 4.80
C LYS A 131 4.22 -10.41 5.48
N ALA A 132 4.72 -9.20 5.24
CA ALA A 132 4.15 -7.97 5.79
C ALA A 132 2.75 -7.71 5.20
N ALA A 133 2.58 -7.83 3.89
CA ALA A 133 1.29 -7.70 3.22
C ALA A 133 0.27 -8.73 3.74
N THR A 134 0.70 -9.96 3.98
CA THR A 134 -0.14 -11.02 4.55
C THR A 134 -0.59 -10.70 5.97
N LEU A 135 0.33 -10.23 6.83
CA LEU A 135 -0.02 -9.80 8.18
C LEU A 135 -0.99 -8.61 8.17
N ALA A 136 -0.75 -7.65 7.28
CA ALA A 136 -1.62 -6.49 7.10
C ALA A 136 -3.03 -6.88 6.63
N ALA A 137 -3.13 -7.81 5.68
CA ALA A 137 -4.40 -8.36 5.21
C ALA A 137 -5.15 -9.10 6.32
N TRP A 138 -4.44 -9.95 7.09
CA TRP A 138 -5.01 -10.63 8.25
C TRP A 138 -5.53 -9.63 9.28
N LEU A 139 -4.74 -8.60 9.60
CA LEU A 139 -5.15 -7.57 10.53
C LEU A 139 -6.41 -6.84 10.04
N ALA A 140 -6.48 -6.50 8.75
CA ALA A 140 -7.63 -5.82 8.18
C ALA A 140 -8.92 -6.65 8.35
N LEU A 141 -8.87 -7.97 8.19
CA LEU A 141 -10.04 -8.84 8.34
C LEU A 141 -10.60 -8.94 9.77
N ARG A 142 -9.83 -8.51 10.78
CA ARG A 142 -10.22 -8.54 12.21
C ARG A 142 -10.78 -7.22 12.72
N VAL A 143 -10.73 -6.17 11.90
CA VAL A 143 -11.34 -4.86 12.12
C VAL A 143 -12.67 -4.80 11.37
#